data_AF-A0A7C7WZG0-F1
#
_entry.id   AF-A0A7C7WZG0-F1
#
_cell.length_a   1.000
_cell.length_b   1.000
_cell.length_c   1.000
_cell.angle_alpha   90.00
_cell.angle_beta   90.00
_cell.angle_gamma   90.00
#
_symmetry.space_group_name_H-M   'P 1'
#
loop_
_entity.id
_entity.type
_entity.pdbx_description
1 polymer ?
#
loop_
_entity_poly.entity_id
_entity_poly.type
_entity_poly.pdbx_seq_one_letter_code
_entity_poly.pdbx_strand_id
1 'polypeptide(L)' 'MYICLCNAIKEKDIRKVLEQDHDGKATVSGVYHACSAGEKPQCCSCIQTLKDIVGDHKGRCAAAKAA' A
#
# COMPACT_ATOMS: atom_id res chain seq x y z
N MET A 1 -12.45 0.90 -1.03
CA MET A 1 -12.71 1.00 -2.49
C MET A 1 -11.83 0.02 -3.28
N TYR A 2 -12.06 -0.22 -4.59
CA TYR A 2 -11.04 -0.85 -5.45
C TYR A 2 -9.95 0.18 -5.77
N ILE A 3 -8.69 -0.20 -5.54
CA ILE A 3 -7.52 0.64 -5.85
C ILE A 3 -6.93 0.23 -7.20
N CYS A 4 -6.88 -1.06 -7.51
CA CYS A 4 -6.49 -1.57 -8.83
C CYS A 4 -7.59 -2.45 -9.41
N LEU A 5 -8.12 -2.06 -10.58
CA LEU A 5 -9.13 -2.84 -11.29
C LEU A 5 -8.51 -4.01 -12.06
N CYS A 6 -7.31 -3.84 -12.62
CA CYS A 6 -6.59 -4.87 -13.37
C CYS A 6 -6.32 -6.12 -12.53
N ASN A 7 -5.82 -5.93 -11.30
CA ASN A 7 -5.42 -7.03 -10.41
C ASN A 7 -6.37 -7.16 -9.20
N ALA A 8 -7.57 -6.59 -9.29
CA ALA A 8 -8.63 -6.65 -8.28
C ALA A 8 -8.20 -6.29 -6.84
N ILE A 9 -7.25 -5.38 -6.68
CA ILE A 9 -6.74 -4.96 -5.37
C ILE A 9 -7.73 -4.00 -4.71
N LYS A 10 -8.18 -4.32 -3.50
CA LYS A 10 -9.02 -3.43 -2.70
C LYS A 10 -8.21 -2.71 -1.65
N GLU A 11 -8.67 -1.52 -1.29
CA GLU A 11 -8.08 -0.70 -0.24
C GLU A 11 -7.99 -1.43 1.10
N LYS A 12 -8.98 -2.28 1.42
CA LYS A 12 -8.96 -3.11 2.64
C LYS A 12 -7.79 -4.09 2.66
N ASP A 13 -7.34 -4.58 1.50
CA ASP A 13 -6.25 -5.54 1.41
C ASP A 13 -4.92 -4.81 1.61
N ILE A 14 -4.79 -3.62 1.03
CA ILE A 14 -3.66 -2.71 1.28
C ILE A 14 -3.55 -2.36 2.77
N ARG A 15 -4.67 -1.99 3.42
CA ARG A 15 -4.69 -1.66 4.85
C ARG A 15 -4.21 -2.82 5.72
N LYS A 16 -4.66 -4.05 5.45
CA LYS A 16 -4.19 -5.25 6.16
C LYS A 16 -2.68 -5.45 6.04
N VAL A 17 -2.11 -5.22 4.86
CA VAL A 17 -0.65 -5.31 4.66
C VAL A 17 0.08 -4.23 5.46
N LEU A 18 -0.44 -3.01 5.49
CA LEU A 18 0.17 -1.89 6.21
C LEU A 18 0.03 -2.01 7.73
N GLU A 19 -1.04 -2.62 8.24
CA GLU A 19 -1.22 -2.91 9.67
C GLU A 19 -0.11 -3.80 10.24
N GLN A 20 0.52 -4.62 9.38
CA GLN A 20 1.67 -5.47 9.74
C GLN A 20 3.01 -4.72 9.66
N ASP A 21 3.04 -3.51 9.08
CA ASP A 21 4.23 -2.67 8.97
C ASP A 21 4.29 -1.65 10.12
N HIS A 22 4.62 -2.13 11.32
CA HIS A 22 4.77 -1.28 12.51
C HIS A 22 5.91 -0.26 12.39
N ASP A 23 6.88 -0.54 11.52
CA ASP A 23 8.08 0.25 11.39
C ASP A 23 7.98 1.40 10.39
N GLY A 24 6.93 1.44 9.57
CA GLY A 24 6.80 2.38 8.46
C GLY A 24 7.78 2.10 7.31
N LYS A 25 8.21 0.85 7.15
CA LYS A 25 9.17 0.42 6.11
C LYS A 25 8.50 -0.07 4.83
N ALA A 26 7.17 -0.11 4.78
CA ALA A 26 6.42 -0.52 3.60
C ALA A 26 6.86 0.26 2.35
N THR A 27 6.93 -0.42 1.22
CA THR A 27 7.20 0.21 -0.07
C THR A 27 6.01 0.01 -0.99
N VAL A 28 5.79 0.94 -1.93
CA VAL A 28 4.69 0.82 -2.90
C VAL A 28 4.78 -0.49 -3.68
N SER A 29 5.99 -0.88 -4.09
CA SER A 29 6.24 -2.16 -4.76
C SER A 29 5.91 -3.35 -3.87
N GLY A 30 6.39 -3.35 -2.62
CA GLY A 30 6.13 -4.43 -1.67
C GLY A 30 4.65 -4.59 -1.34
N VAL A 31 3.93 -3.49 -1.15
CA VAL A 31 2.49 -3.50 -0.88
C VAL A 31 1.71 -3.97 -2.11
N TYR A 32 2.07 -3.50 -3.30
CA TYR A 32 1.45 -3.97 -4.54
C TYR A 32 1.63 -5.48 -4.69
N HIS A 33 2.87 -5.96 -4.59
CA HIS A 33 3.23 -7.38 -4.73
C HIS A 33 2.50 -8.26 -3.72
N ALA A 34 2.37 -7.80 -2.46
CA ALA A 34 1.64 -8.52 -1.42
C ALA A 34 0.14 -8.62 -1.73
N CYS A 35 -0.46 -7.55 -2.28
CA CYS A 35 -1.89 -7.54 -2.60
C CYS A 35 -2.23 -8.23 -3.93
N SER A 36 -1.26 -8.33 -4.84
CA SER A 36 -1.44 -8.84 -6.20
C SER A 36 -0.99 -10.30 -6.36
N ALA A 37 -0.60 -10.98 -5.28
CA ALA A 37 0.04 -12.29 -5.31
C ALA A 37 1.29 -12.34 -6.23
N GLY A 38 2.02 -11.24 -6.32
CA GLY A 38 3.24 -11.11 -7.12
C GLY A 38 3.04 -10.66 -8.57
N GLU A 39 1.79 -10.41 -8.99
CA GLU A 39 1.52 -9.86 -10.32
C GLU A 39 2.12 -8.47 -10.51
N LYS A 40 2.42 -8.12 -11.77
CA LYS A 40 2.94 -6.81 -12.16
C LYS A 40 1.80 -5.81 -12.46
N PRO A 41 2.03 -4.50 -12.33
CA PRO A 41 1.08 -3.48 -12.78
C PRO A 41 0.83 -3.54 -14.29
N GLN A 42 -0.45 -3.46 -14.70
CA GLN A 42 -0.83 -3.46 -16.12
C GLN A 42 -0.98 -2.03 -16.69
N CYS A 43 -1.90 -1.22 -16.14
CA CYS A 43 -2.18 0.13 -16.64
C CYS A 43 -1.53 1.25 -15.81
N CYS A 44 -0.94 0.91 -14.66
CA CYS A 44 -0.30 1.83 -13.71
C CYS A 44 -1.21 2.93 -13.11
N SER A 45 -2.50 2.99 -13.44
CA SER A 45 -3.42 4.03 -12.94
C SER A 45 -3.59 4.02 -11.42
N CYS A 46 -3.42 2.86 -10.79
CA CYS A 46 -3.51 2.68 -9.34
C CYS A 46 -2.28 3.18 -8.56
N ILE A 47 -1.16 3.44 -9.24
CA ILE A 47 0.14 3.63 -8.58
C ILE A 47 0.19 4.92 -7.78
N GLN A 48 -0.41 6.02 -8.27
CA GLN A 48 -0.40 7.28 -7.54
C GLN A 48 -1.21 7.17 -6.24
N THR A 49 -2.43 6.63 -6.31
CA THR A 49 -3.24 6.40 -5.12
C THR A 49 -2.54 5.46 -4.12
N LEU A 50 -1.85 4.43 -4.61
CA LEU A 50 -1.07 3.55 -3.74
C LEU A 50 0.13 4.27 -3.09
N LYS A 51 0.80 5.17 -3.82
CA LYS A 51 1.86 6.03 -3.26
C LYS A 51 1.32 6.89 -2.13
N ASP A 52 0.17 7.51 -2.31
CA ASP A 52 -0.44 8.39 -1.31
C ASP A 52 -0.77 7.59 -0.04
N ILE A 53 -1.43 6.43 -0.16
CA ILE A 53 -1.77 5.55 0.97
C ILE A 53 -0.51 5.10 1.73
N VAL A 54 0.54 4.69 1.01
CA VAL A 54 1.81 4.28 1.63
C VAL A 54 2.52 5.45 2.29
N GLY A 55 2.48 6.64 1.67
CA GLY A 55 3.03 7.87 2.23
C GLY A 55 2.37 8.24 3.55
N ASP A 56 1.03 8.23 3.60
CA ASP A 56 0.24 8.50 4.80
C ASP A 56 0.55 7.50 5.92
N HIS A 57 0.70 6.22 5.58
CA HIS A 57 1.12 5.19 6.55
C HIS A 57 2.48 5.49 7.16
N LYS A 58 3.48 5.82 6.32
CA LYS A 58 4.81 6.21 6.80
C LYS A 58 4.77 7.43 7.70
N GLY A 59 4.00 8.44 7.32
CA GLY A 59 3.78 9.63 8.15
C GLY A 59 3.21 9.29 9.52
N ARG A 60 2.19 8.42 9.57
CA ARG A 60 1.59 7.95 10.84
C ARG A 60 2.58 7.14 11.68
N CYS A 61 3.34 6.21 11.09
CA CYS A 61 4.37 5.46 11.81
C CYS A 61 5.48 6.36 12.37
N ALA A 62 5.91 7.37 11.61
CA ALA A 62 6.89 8.34 12.07
C ALA A 62 6.35 9.18 13.24
N ALA A 63 5.11 9.68 13.13
CA ALA A 63 4.46 10.44 14.20
C ALA A 63 4.28 9.60 15.48
N ALA A 64 3.88 8.33 15.35
CA ALA A 64 3.71 7.42 16.48
C ALA A 64 5.02 7.08 17.20
N LYS A 65 6.15 7.13 16.50
CA LYS A 65 7.49 6.93 17.09
C LYS A 65 8.04 8.17 17.79
N ALA A 66 7.49 9.35 17.48
CA ALA A 66 7.91 10.63 18.06
C ALA A 66 7.06 11.05 19.28
N ALA A 67 5.97 10.33 19.55
CA ALA A 67 5.08 10.50 20.69
C ALA A 67 5.51 9.59 21.86
#